data_AF-A0A433XD13-F1
#
_entry.id   AF-A0A433XD13-F1
#
_cell.length_a   1.000
_cell.length_b   1.000
_cell.length_c   1.000
_cell.angle_alpha   90.00
_cell.angle_beta   90.00
_cell.angle_gamma   90.00
#
_symmetry.space_group_name_H-M   'P 1'
#
loop_
_entity.id
_entity.type
_entity.pdbx_description
1 polymer ?
#
loop_
_entity_poly.entity_id
_entity_poly.type
_entity_poly.pdbx_seq_one_letter_code
_entity_poly.pdbx_strand_id
1 'polypeptide(L)' 'MSDKPPAQTVTAADIEKSIQALNKMAERLWGDGREAEAKALLDALDALNRALDRIRIGENRRTLH' A
#
# COMPACT_ATOMS: atom_id res chain seq x y z
N MET A 1 20.29 -23.50 -15.60
CA MET A 1 19.62 -23.20 -14.32
C MET A 1 19.18 -21.75 -14.39
N SER A 2 17.89 -21.48 -14.49
CA SER A 2 17.38 -20.11 -14.61
C SER A 2 17.13 -19.58 -13.20
N ASP A 3 18.10 -18.83 -12.66
CA ASP A 3 17.94 -18.08 -11.42
C ASP A 3 16.97 -16.93 -11.67
N LYS A 4 15.69 -17.18 -11.36
CA LYS A 4 14.68 -16.13 -11.27
C LYS A 4 15.12 -15.22 -10.11
N PRO A 5 15.32 -13.91 -10.32
CA PRO A 5 15.71 -13.02 -9.24
C PRO A 5 14.72 -13.16 -8.08
N PRO A 6 15.18 -13.14 -6.81
CA PRO A 6 14.30 -13.28 -5.67
C PRO A 6 13.22 -12.21 -5.80
N ALA A 7 11.96 -12.65 -5.85
CA ALA A 7 10.84 -11.73 -5.84
C ALA A 7 11.00 -10.88 -4.59
N GLN A 8 11.24 -9.57 -4.77
CA GLN A 8 11.40 -8.65 -3.65
C GLN A 8 10.17 -8.80 -2.76
N THR A 9 10.38 -9.31 -1.54
CA THR A 9 9.31 -9.50 -0.57
C THR A 9 8.86 -8.13 -0.12
N VAL A 10 7.69 -7.70 -0.61
CA VAL A 10 7.07 -6.45 -0.18
C VAL A 10 6.69 -6.61 1.29
N THR A 11 7.26 -5.75 2.14
CA THR A 11 7.01 -5.77 3.59
C THR A 11 5.84 -4.85 3.97
N ALA A 12 5.32 -5.01 5.19
CA ALA A 12 4.33 -4.09 5.75
C ALA A 12 4.84 -2.63 5.72
N ALA A 13 6.11 -2.40 6.04
CA ALA A 13 6.73 -1.08 6.04
C ALA A 13 6.78 -0.46 4.63
N ASP A 14 7.02 -1.26 3.58
CA ASP A 14 7.02 -0.77 2.20
C ASP A 14 5.62 -0.31 1.77
N ILE A 15 4.58 -1.02 2.20
CA ILE A 15 3.19 -0.68 1.91
C ILE A 15 2.77 0.57 2.69
N GLU A 16 3.13 0.67 3.98
CA GLU A 16 2.87 1.86 4.80
C GLU A 16 3.49 3.12 4.19
N LYS A 17 4.75 3.04 3.71
CA LYS A 17 5.42 4.14 3.03
C LYS A 17 4.70 4.56 1.76
N SER A 18 4.23 3.57 0.98
CA SER A 18 3.48 3.82 -0.25
C SER A 18 2.12 4.47 0.04
N ILE A 19 1.40 4.03 1.08
CA ILE A 19 0.15 4.63 1.55
C ILE A 19 0.36 6.10 1.91
N GLN A 20 1.40 6.42 2.69
CA GLN A 20 1.68 7.82 3.07
C GLN A 20 1.97 8.72 1.87
N ALA A 21 2.73 8.21 0.88
CA ALA A 21 3.05 8.97 -0.32
C ALA A 21 1.81 9.25 -1.17
N LEU A 22 0.96 8.23 -1.37
CA LEU A 22 -0.26 8.35 -2.16
C LEU A 22 -1.30 9.25 -1.48
N ASN A 23 -1.40 9.24 -0.15
CA ASN A 23 -2.31 10.13 0.59
C ASN A 23 -1.94 11.60 0.39
N LYS A 24 -0.66 11.94 0.52
CA LYS A 24 -0.17 13.32 0.27
C LYS A 24 -0.44 13.78 -1.15
N MET A 25 -0.33 12.87 -2.13
CA MET A 25 -0.63 13.18 -3.51
C MET A 25 -2.15 13.38 -3.72
N ALA A 26 -2.99 12.55 -3.11
CA ALA A 26 -4.44 12.71 -3.16
C ALA A 26 -4.89 14.04 -2.55
N GLU A 27 -4.35 14.42 -1.39
CA GLU A 27 -4.61 15.72 -0.74
C GLU A 27 -4.24 16.90 -1.65
N ARG A 28 -3.08 16.83 -2.31
CA ARG A 28 -2.66 17.84 -3.28
C ARG A 28 -3.63 17.94 -4.46
N LEU A 29 -4.02 16.80 -5.04
CA LEU A 29 -4.95 16.78 -6.18
C LEU A 29 -6.33 17.30 -5.80
N TRP A 30 -6.79 17.03 -4.58
CA TRP A 30 -8.01 17.64 -4.04
C TRP A 30 -7.91 19.16 -3.98
N GLY A 31 -6.79 19.70 -3.48
CA GLY A 31 -6.54 21.14 -3.46
C GLY A 31 -6.44 21.77 -4.86
N ASP A 32 -5.94 21.02 -5.84
CA ASP A 32 -5.80 21.43 -7.24
C ASP A 32 -7.13 21.29 -8.04
N GLY A 33 -8.23 20.82 -7.42
CA GLY A 33 -9.51 20.58 -8.10
C GLY A 33 -9.52 19.38 -9.05
N ARG A 34 -8.51 18.51 -8.98
CA ARG A 34 -8.34 17.31 -9.82
C ARG A 34 -9.03 16.11 -9.18
N GLU A 35 -10.33 16.25 -8.92
CA GLU A 35 -11.11 15.30 -8.11
C GLU A 35 -11.10 13.87 -8.67
N ALA A 36 -11.14 13.70 -9.99
CA ALA A 36 -11.12 12.38 -10.63
C ALA A 36 -9.82 11.62 -10.32
N GLU A 37 -8.69 12.31 -10.35
CA GLU A 37 -7.39 11.72 -10.07
C GLU A 37 -7.18 11.50 -8.58
N ALA A 38 -7.65 12.43 -7.75
CA ALA A 38 -7.68 12.26 -6.31
C ALA A 38 -8.49 11.01 -5.91
N LYS A 39 -9.66 10.79 -6.54
CA LYS A 39 -10.49 9.60 -6.32
C LYS A 39 -9.78 8.32 -6.74
N ALA A 40 -9.11 8.31 -7.89
CA ALA A 40 -8.32 7.15 -8.32
C ALA A 40 -7.20 6.79 -7.33
N LEU A 41 -6.56 7.80 -6.72
CA LEU A 41 -5.57 7.56 -5.67
C LEU A 41 -6.20 7.02 -4.38
N LEU A 42 -7.39 7.51 -4.00
CA LEU A 42 -8.12 6.97 -2.84
C LEU A 42 -8.53 5.51 -3.04
N ASP A 43 -8.93 5.12 -4.24
CA ASP A 43 -9.23 3.72 -4.55
C ASP A 43 -7.98 2.83 -4.45
N ALA A 44 -6.82 3.33 -4.93
CA ALA A 44 -5.54 2.64 -4.78
C ALA A 44 -5.11 2.53 -3.30
N LEU A 45 -5.36 3.57 -2.50
CA LEU A 45 -5.10 3.59 -1.06
C LEU A 45 -5.95 2.56 -0.31
N ASP A 46 -7.24 2.42 -0.64
CA ASP A 46 -8.11 1.40 -0.06
C ASP A 46 -7.58 -0.02 -0.34
N ALA A 47 -7.15 -0.27 -1.58
CA ALA A 47 -6.55 -1.55 -1.95
C ALA A 47 -5.26 -1.86 -1.15
N LEU A 48 -4.40 -0.86 -0.95
CA LEU A 48 -3.16 -1.01 -0.18
C LEU A 48 -3.42 -1.23 1.32
N ASN A 49 -4.39 -0.52 1.91
CA ASN A 49 -4.77 -0.73 3.30
C ASN A 49 -5.26 -2.17 3.53
N ARG A 50 -6.11 -2.69 2.63
CA ARG A 50 -6.56 -4.10 2.69
C ARG A 50 -5.40 -5.08 2.55
N ALA A 51 -4.41 -4.77 1.72
CA ALA A 51 -3.22 -5.62 1.57
C ALA A 51 -2.37 -5.62 2.85
N LEU A 52 -2.18 -4.45 3.47
CA LEU A 52 -1.45 -4.29 4.72
C LEU A 52 -2.12 -5.03 5.88
N ASP A 53 -3.45 -4.94 6.00
CA ASP A 53 -4.19 -5.65 7.03
C ASP A 53 -4.04 -7.17 6.92
N ARG A 54 -4.03 -7.72 5.69
CA ARG A 54 -3.80 -9.15 5.47
C ARG A 54 -2.42 -9.60 5.92
N ILE A 55 -1.39 -8.78 5.66
CA ILE A 55 -0.01 -9.06 6.09
C ILE A 55 0.06 -9.04 7.62
N ARG A 56 -0.45 -7.98 8.26
CA ARG A 56 -0.44 -7.83 9.72
C ARG A 56 -1.20 -8.96 10.44
N ILE A 57 -2.34 -9.40 9.91
CA ILE A 57 -3.08 -10.55 10.45
C ILE A 57 -2.26 -11.84 10.33
N GLY A 58 -1.60 -12.05 9.19
CA GLY A 58 -0.72 -13.20 8.97
C GLY A 58 0.48 -13.22 9.91
N GLU A 59 1.10 -12.06 10.14
CA GLU A 59 2.20 -11.88 11.10
C GLU A 59 1.73 -12.13 12.54
N ASN A 60 0.58 -11.58 12.94
CA ASN A 60 0.03 -11.76 14.29
C ASN A 60 -0.35 -13.23 14.60
N ARG A 61 -0.70 -14.02 13.58
CA ARG A 61 -0.88 -15.47 13.77
C ARG A 61 0.44 -16.19 14.04
N ARG A 62 1.55 -15.74 13.46
CA ARG A 62 2.87 -16.35 13.69
C ARG A 62 3.43 -16.06 15.08
N THR A 63 3.07 -14.93 15.67
CA THR A 63 3.51 -14.55 17.02
C THR A 63 2.71 -15.22 18.14
N LEU A 64 1.53 -15.77 17.84
CA LEU A 64 0.65 -16.47 18.80
C LEU A 64 0.96 -17.97 18.97
N HIS A 65 2.02 -18.50 18.36
CA HIS A 65 2.40 -19.91 18.39
C HIS A 65 3.70 -20.16 19.17
#